data_AF-A0A2E7TM19-F1
#
_entry.id   AF-A0A2E7TM19-F1
#
_cell.length_a   1.000
_cell.length_b   1.000
_cell.length_c   1.000
_cell.angle_alpha   90.00
_cell.angle_beta   90.00
_cell.angle_gamma   90.00
#
_symmetry.space_group_name_H-M   'P 1'
#
loop_
_entity.id
_entity.type
_entity.pdbx_description
1 polymer ?
#
loop_
_entity_poly.entity_id
_entity_poly.type
_entity_poly.pdbx_seq_one_letter_code
_entity_poly.pdbx_strand_id
1 'polypeptide(L)'
;MNVWLAIWRILDFASFVEIPQEQVQIAESVCSYEWEDSDCVEALGIVWCESLGNPRAYNGVDHGHFQVNEFYWANVFGKKTWAKRYDISTNTAMAHHIYNTKGAWRLWTCGRK
;
A
#
# COMPACT_ATOMS: atom_id res chain seq x y z
N MET A 1 27.08 -37.70 10.38
CA MET A 1 26.11 -36.65 10.02
C MET A 1 26.59 -36.01 8.73
N ASN A 2 25.80 -36.06 7.66
CA ASN A 2 26.22 -35.56 6.35
C ASN A 2 26.27 -34.03 6.40
N VAL A 3 27.45 -33.43 6.25
CA VAL A 3 27.67 -31.97 6.32
C VAL A 3 26.72 -31.22 5.38
N TRP A 4 26.37 -31.83 4.26
CA TRP A 4 25.40 -31.30 3.30
C TRP A 4 24.00 -31.10 3.89
N LEU A 5 23.54 -32.04 4.73
CA LEU A 5 22.25 -31.94 5.42
C LEU A 5 22.26 -30.86 6.50
N ALA A 6 23.41 -30.64 7.16
CA ALA A 6 23.55 -29.58 8.16
C ALA A 6 23.53 -28.19 7.49
N ILE A 7 24.22 -28.03 6.35
CA ILE A 7 24.20 -26.79 5.57
C ILE A 7 22.78 -26.48 5.08
N TRP A 8 22.07 -27.47 4.52
CA TRP A 8 20.69 -27.29 4.08
C TRP A 8 19.76 -26.85 5.20
N ARG A 9 19.88 -27.46 6.39
CA ARG A 9 19.06 -27.10 7.56
C ARG A 9 19.31 -25.67 8.05
N ILE A 10 20.55 -25.18 7.97
CA ILE A 10 20.91 -23.81 8.37
C ILE A 10 20.34 -22.80 7.36
N LEU A 11 20.45 -23.09 6.06
CA LEU A 11 19.92 -22.22 5.01
C LEU A 11 18.39 -22.14 5.03
N ASP A 12 17.71 -23.27 5.29
CA ASP A 12 16.24 -23.35 5.38
C ASP A 12 15.67 -22.69 6.64
N PHE A 13 16.44 -22.63 7.73
CA PHE A 13 16.07 -21.83 8.90
C PHE A 13 16.24 -20.32 8.65
N ALA A 14 17.25 -19.93 7.87
CA ALA A 14 17.55 -18.53 7.58
C ALA A 14 16.70 -17.94 6.44
N SER A 15 15.92 -18.77 5.72
CA SER A 15 15.08 -18.34 4.59
C SER A 15 13.70 -17.81 5.01
N PHE A 16 13.35 -17.86 6.31
CA PHE A 16 12.13 -17.24 6.82
C PHE A 16 12.29 -15.72 6.88
N VAL A 17 11.97 -15.06 5.76
CA VAL A 17 11.64 -13.64 5.77
C VAL A 17 10.22 -13.52 6.32
N GLU A 18 10.08 -13.25 7.61
CA GLU A 18 8.79 -12.88 8.19
C GLU A 18 8.34 -11.56 7.54
N ILE A 19 7.28 -11.63 6.73
CA ILE A 19 6.68 -10.44 6.14
C ILE A 19 5.98 -9.69 7.28
N PRO A 20 6.23 -8.38 7.47
CA PRO A 20 5.54 -7.62 8.50
C PRO A 20 4.02 -7.74 8.36
N GLN A 21 3.31 -7.96 9.47
CA GLN A 21 1.85 -8.14 9.46
C GLN A 21 1.11 -6.96 8.80
N GLU A 22 1.62 -5.73 8.98
CA GLU A 22 1.05 -4.53 8.33
C GLU A 22 1.09 -4.63 6.79
N GLN A 23 2.15 -5.21 6.21
CA GLN A 23 2.27 -5.41 4.76
C GLN A 23 1.27 -6.45 4.24
N VAL A 24 1.02 -7.51 5.02
CA VAL A 24 -0.02 -8.51 4.70
C VAL A 24 -1.40 -7.85 4.71
N GLN A 25 -1.70 -7.06 5.74
CA GLN A 25 -2.98 -6.34 5.86
C GLN A 25 -3.19 -5.32 4.74
N ILE A 26 -2.13 -4.62 4.32
CA ILE A 26 -2.18 -3.72 3.17
C ILE A 26 -2.50 -4.53 1.90
N ALA A 27 -1.81 -5.63 1.64
CA ALA A 27 -2.08 -6.49 0.49
C ALA A 27 -3.52 -6.99 0.48
N GLU A 28 -4.01 -7.54 1.58
CA GLU A 28 -5.39 -8.01 1.72
C GLU A 28 -6.39 -6.88 1.48
N SER A 29 -6.15 -5.69 2.03
CA SER A 29 -7.04 -4.55 1.86
C SER A 29 -7.03 -4.02 0.42
N VAL A 30 -5.88 -3.97 -0.25
CA VAL A 30 -5.77 -3.48 -1.64
C VAL A 30 -6.42 -4.46 -2.61
N CYS A 31 -6.21 -5.76 -2.39
CA CYS A 31 -6.76 -6.82 -3.21
C CYS A 31 -8.25 -7.10 -2.95
N SER A 32 -8.86 -6.49 -1.93
CA SER A 32 -10.31 -6.61 -1.70
C SER A 32 -11.17 -5.73 -2.61
N TYR A 33 -10.55 -4.91 -3.46
CA TYR A 33 -11.21 -3.98 -4.38
C TYR A 33 -10.96 -4.35 -5.85
N GLU A 34 -11.94 -4.08 -6.71
CA GLU A 34 -11.78 -4.10 -8.16
C GLU A 34 -11.31 -2.72 -8.66
N TRP A 35 -10.21 -2.67 -9.40
CA TRP A 35 -9.61 -1.44 -9.91
C TRP A 35 -9.96 -1.29 -11.40
N GLU A 36 -10.81 -0.32 -11.78
CA GLU A 36 -11.57 -0.31 -13.06
C GLU A 36 -10.72 -0.53 -14.33
N ASP A 37 -9.51 0.05 -14.39
CA ASP A 37 -8.61 -0.02 -15.54
C ASP A 37 -7.28 -0.75 -15.23
N SER A 38 -7.21 -1.49 -14.12
CA SER A 38 -5.95 -2.04 -13.56
C SER A 38 -6.21 -3.30 -12.73
N ASP A 39 -5.19 -3.80 -12.03
CA ASP A 39 -5.31 -4.89 -11.08
C ASP A 39 -4.72 -4.51 -9.71
N CYS A 40 -4.94 -5.39 -8.73
CA CYS A 40 -4.41 -5.17 -7.38
C CYS A 40 -2.88 -5.19 -7.31
N VAL A 41 -2.18 -5.81 -8.27
CA VAL A 41 -0.71 -5.87 -8.30
C VAL A 41 -0.14 -4.50 -8.68
N GLU A 42 -0.72 -3.84 -9.67
CA GLU A 42 -0.35 -2.47 -10.03
C GLU A 42 -0.69 -1.48 -8.90
N ALA A 43 -1.84 -1.62 -8.24
CA ALA A 43 -2.18 -0.82 -7.07
C ALA A 43 -1.18 -1.02 -5.91
N LEU A 44 -0.72 -2.26 -5.68
CA LEU A 44 0.36 -2.55 -4.72
C LEU A 44 1.70 -1.96 -5.15
N GLY A 45 1.97 -1.89 -6.46
CA GLY A 45 3.12 -1.18 -7.01
C GLY A 45 3.12 0.30 -6.63
N ILE A 46 1.96 0.96 -6.67
CA ILE A 46 1.83 2.36 -6.23
C ILE A 46 2.07 2.48 -4.74
N VAL A 47 1.48 1.61 -3.91
CA VAL A 47 1.74 1.60 -2.46
C VAL A 47 3.25 1.51 -2.17
N TRP A 48 3.96 0.65 -2.88
CA TRP A 48 5.40 0.51 -2.75
C TRP A 48 6.12 1.82 -3.08
N CYS A 49 5.76 2.47 -4.18
CA CYS A 49 6.42 3.71 -4.61
C CYS A 49 6.10 4.92 -3.75
N GLU A 50 4.88 5.00 -3.22
CA GLU A 50 4.41 6.12 -2.42
C GLU A 50 4.92 6.07 -0.98
N SER A 51 4.96 4.87 -0.40
CA SER A 51 5.19 4.74 1.05
C SER A 51 6.13 3.62 1.46
N LEU A 52 6.62 2.81 0.51
CA LEU A 52 7.28 1.53 0.78
C LEU A 52 6.39 0.60 1.63
N GLY A 53 5.07 0.73 1.49
CA GLY A 53 4.07 0.00 2.29
C GLY A 53 4.01 0.44 3.75
N ASN A 54 4.39 1.68 4.07
CA ASN A 54 4.22 2.24 5.41
C ASN A 54 2.81 2.85 5.55
N PRO A 55 1.91 2.27 6.37
CA PRO A 55 0.54 2.78 6.54
C PRO A 55 0.47 4.14 7.24
N ARG A 56 1.58 4.58 7.85
CA ARG A 56 1.72 5.85 8.55
C ARG A 56 2.64 6.84 7.83
N ALA A 57 2.94 6.60 6.55
CA ALA A 57 3.76 7.51 5.76
C ALA A 57 3.15 8.92 5.70
N TYR A 58 3.99 9.94 5.83
CA TYR A 58 3.62 11.34 5.78
C TYR A 58 4.78 12.18 5.26
N ASN A 59 4.56 12.94 4.19
CA ASN A 59 5.58 13.76 3.54
C ASN A 59 5.38 15.29 3.73
N GLY A 60 4.42 15.69 4.57
CA GLY A 60 4.01 17.08 4.77
C GLY A 60 2.61 17.37 4.26
N VAL A 61 2.18 16.71 3.17
CA VAL A 61 0.87 16.96 2.53
C VAL A 61 0.13 15.66 2.16
N ASP A 62 0.85 14.56 1.94
CA ASP A 62 0.32 13.27 1.54
C ASP A 62 0.38 12.25 2.68
N HIS A 63 -0.62 11.37 2.73
CA HIS A 63 -0.93 10.59 3.93
C HIS A 63 -1.21 9.10 3.66
N GLY A 64 -0.64 8.24 4.49
CA GLY A 64 -0.90 6.80 4.51
C GLY A 64 -0.15 6.03 3.43
N HIS A 65 -0.44 4.73 3.30
CA HIS A 65 0.30 3.86 2.37
C HIS A 65 0.07 4.18 0.90
N PHE A 66 -1.01 4.87 0.58
CA PHE A 66 -1.29 5.44 -0.73
C PHE A 66 -0.91 6.92 -0.85
N GLN A 67 -0.39 7.59 0.18
CA GLN A 67 -0.01 9.02 0.08
C GLN A 67 -1.16 9.89 -0.48
N VAL A 68 -2.35 9.80 0.12
CA VAL A 68 -3.50 10.62 -0.28
C VAL A 68 -3.26 12.09 0.11
N ASN A 69 -3.37 12.99 -0.87
CA ASN A 69 -3.09 14.42 -0.68
C ASN A 69 -4.19 15.15 0.11
N GLU A 70 -3.77 15.89 1.15
CA GLU A 70 -4.67 16.63 2.04
C GLU A 70 -5.43 17.75 1.34
N PHE A 71 -4.74 18.55 0.53
CA PHE A 71 -5.35 19.74 -0.07
C PHE A 71 -6.47 19.41 -1.06
N TYR A 72 -6.33 18.31 -1.78
CA TYR A 72 -7.33 17.89 -2.77
C TYR A 72 -8.45 17.08 -2.15
N TRP A 73 -8.15 16.22 -1.18
CA TRP A 73 -9.08 15.15 -0.79
C TRP A 73 -9.63 15.23 0.63
N ALA A 74 -9.00 15.98 1.54
CA ALA A 74 -9.46 16.02 2.94
C ALA A 74 -10.89 16.54 3.08
N ASN A 75 -11.24 17.58 2.32
CA ASN A 75 -12.59 18.14 2.30
C ASN A 75 -13.59 17.20 1.63
N VAL A 76 -13.18 16.47 0.58
CA VAL A 76 -14.02 15.50 -0.14
C VAL A 76 -14.43 14.35 0.78
N PHE A 77 -13.48 13.80 1.53
CA PHE A 77 -13.74 12.71 2.47
C PHE A 77 -14.38 13.17 3.79
N GLY A 78 -14.27 14.47 4.09
CA GLY A 78 -14.79 15.07 5.31
C GLY A 78 -14.01 14.67 6.57
N LYS A 79 -14.23 15.43 7.65
CA LYS A 79 -13.44 15.34 8.89
C LYS A 79 -13.40 13.94 9.51
N LYS A 80 -14.52 13.20 9.50
CA LYS A 80 -14.63 11.88 10.15
C LYS A 80 -13.80 10.82 9.43
N THR A 81 -13.87 10.78 8.11
CA THR A 81 -13.13 9.81 7.29
C THR A 81 -11.66 10.21 7.22
N TRP A 82 -11.36 11.50 7.03
CA TRP A 82 -9.99 12.01 6.99
C TRP A 82 -9.21 11.79 8.29
N ALA A 83 -9.88 11.82 9.44
CA ALA A 83 -9.25 11.48 10.72
C ALA A 83 -8.67 10.05 10.75
N LYS A 84 -9.17 9.15 9.90
CA LYS A 84 -8.76 7.75 9.76
C LYS A 84 -7.84 7.49 8.56
N ARG A 85 -7.25 8.54 7.97
CA ARG A 85 -6.40 8.43 6.77
C ARG A 85 -5.14 7.56 6.91
N TYR A 86 -4.79 7.12 8.12
CA TYR A 86 -3.69 6.19 8.37
C TYR A 86 -4.17 4.76 8.70
N ASP A 87 -5.49 4.54 8.81
CA ASP A 87 -6.06 3.21 8.95
C ASP A 87 -5.97 2.52 7.59
N ILE A 88 -5.40 1.32 7.53
CA ILE A 88 -5.12 0.60 6.27
C ILE A 88 -6.38 0.50 5.40
N SER A 89 -7.49 0.01 5.95
CA SER A 89 -8.73 -0.13 5.19
C SER A 89 -9.30 1.20 4.72
N THR A 90 -9.18 2.26 5.52
CA THR A 90 -9.72 3.57 5.17
C THR A 90 -8.87 4.26 4.10
N ASN A 91 -7.54 4.22 4.22
CA ASN A 91 -6.64 4.81 3.23
C ASN A 91 -6.75 4.07 1.89
N THR A 92 -6.92 2.74 1.90
CA THR A 92 -7.24 1.97 0.68
C THR A 92 -8.61 2.33 0.09
N ALA A 93 -9.65 2.51 0.92
CA ALA A 93 -10.96 2.93 0.43
C ALA A 93 -10.92 4.33 -0.20
N MET A 94 -10.14 5.26 0.38
CA MET A 94 -9.88 6.58 -0.20
C MET A 94 -9.17 6.46 -1.55
N ALA A 95 -8.11 5.65 -1.61
CA ALA A 95 -7.36 5.36 -2.83
C ALA A 95 -8.25 4.84 -3.96
N HIS A 96 -9.08 3.85 -3.64
CA HIS A 96 -10.04 3.26 -4.58
C HIS A 96 -11.07 4.28 -5.08
N HIS A 97 -11.58 5.14 -4.20
CA HIS A 97 -12.47 6.24 -4.60
C HIS A 97 -11.78 7.22 -5.57
N ILE A 98 -10.53 7.57 -5.29
CA ILE A 98 -9.73 8.46 -6.13
C ILE A 98 -9.47 7.82 -7.49
N TYR A 99 -9.11 6.52 -7.52
CA TYR A 99 -8.91 5.75 -8.75
C TYR A 99 -10.09 5.90 -9.71
N ASN A 100 -11.30 5.66 -9.19
CA ASN A 100 -12.53 5.66 -9.99
C ASN A 100 -13.03 7.08 -10.32
N THR A 101 -12.35 8.11 -9.80
CA THR A 101 -12.64 9.50 -10.17
C THR A 101 -11.88 9.84 -11.45
N LYS A 102 -12.63 10.03 -12.56
CA LYS A 102 -12.07 10.26 -13.90
C LYS A 102 -10.91 11.28 -13.91
N GLY A 103 -9.74 10.82 -14.34
CA GLY A 103 -8.55 11.66 -14.57
C GLY A 103 -7.61 11.82 -13.37
N ALA A 104 -8.01 11.41 -12.15
CA ALA A 104 -7.18 11.55 -10.96
C ALA A 104 -6.02 10.54 -10.92
N TRP A 105 -6.24 9.32 -11.42
CA TRP A 105 -5.26 8.23 -11.34
C TRP A 105 -4.03 8.40 -12.24
N ARG A 106 -4.12 9.14 -13.36
CA ARG A 106 -2.98 9.30 -14.31
C ARG A 106 -1.78 10.03 -13.73
N LEU A 107 -1.95 10.72 -12.61
CA LEU A 107 -0.89 11.43 -11.90
C LEU A 107 -0.24 10.57 -10.80
N TRP A 108 -0.80 9.39 -10.54
CA TRP A 108 -0.50 8.58 -9.39
C TRP A 108 0.16 7.28 -9.82
N THR A 109 1.46 7.39 -10.12
CA THR A 109 2.28 6.28 -10.56
C THR A 109 3.60 6.30 -9.80
N CYS A 110 4.27 5.16 -9.73
CA CYS A 110 5.71 5.13 -9.51
C CYS A 110 6.36 6.05 -10.54
N GLY A 111 6.74 7.27 -10.17
CA GLY A 111 7.17 8.34 -11.08
C GLY A 111 8.45 8.09 -11.89
N ARG A 112 8.63 6.91 -12.49
CA ARG A 112 9.59 6.65 -13.55
C ARG A 112 8.94 7.02 -14.88
N LYS A 113 9.19 8.25 -15.32
CA LYS A 113 9.34 8.51 -16.76
C LYS A 113 10.71 8.01 -17.21
#